data_AF-A0A645DB27-F1
#
_entry.id   AF-A0A645DB27-F1
#
_cell.length_a   1.000
_cell.length_b   1.000
_cell.length_c   1.000
_cell.angle_alpha   90.00
_cell.angle_beta   90.00
_cell.angle_gamma   90.00
#
_symmetry.space_group_name_H-M   'P 1'
#
loop_
_entity.id
_entity.type
_entity.pdbx_description
1 polymer ?
#
loop_
_entity_poly.entity_id
_entity_poly.type
_entity_poly.pdbx_seq_one_letter_code
_entity_poly.pdbx_strand_id
1 'polypeptide(L)'
;MDAGATKNVKDMVSNTIGMDKGRGDDVAVVAMDFGEFNGANDAKAEDEGVVKVLKTTGYIVGVLLLLIVIALIEMYVIKKRDAANLDEDFDEDAEIDLINKKLEEMEKNRIAEGDEEDENITLEEEVKIYASENPEQVTELINKWLND
;
A
#
# COMPACT_ATOMS: atom_id res chain seq x y z
N MET A 1 -1.32 43.45 -8.10
CA MET A 1 -1.80 44.50 -7.16
C MET A 1 -2.52 45.58 -7.96
N ASP A 2 -3.61 46.14 -7.42
CA ASP A 2 -4.39 47.21 -8.06
C ASP A 2 -3.65 48.57 -8.02
N ALA A 3 -3.86 49.41 -9.04
CA ALA A 3 -3.23 50.73 -9.14
C ALA A 3 -3.56 51.64 -7.94
N GLY A 4 -4.76 51.50 -7.35
CA GLY A 4 -5.16 52.22 -6.15
C GLY A 4 -4.33 51.84 -4.92
N ALA A 5 -3.93 50.58 -4.78
CA ALA A 5 -3.13 50.10 -3.66
C ALA A 5 -1.73 50.73 -3.64
N THR A 6 -1.07 50.82 -4.79
CA THR A 6 0.28 51.43 -4.90
C THR A 6 0.26 52.93 -4.58
N LYS A 7 -0.81 53.65 -4.96
CA LYS A 7 -1.00 55.07 -4.63
C LYS A 7 -1.18 55.27 -3.13
N ASN A 8 -2.00 54.44 -2.47
CA ASN A 8 -2.24 54.54 -1.04
C ASN A 8 -0.97 54.28 -0.22
N VAL A 9 -0.16 53.30 -0.64
CA VAL A 9 1.15 53.03 -0.02
C VAL A 9 2.10 54.22 -0.24
N LYS A 10 2.12 54.80 -1.45
CA LYS A 10 2.93 55.99 -1.73
C LYS A 10 2.56 57.16 -0.81
N ASP A 11 1.26 57.44 -0.66
CA ASP A 11 0.76 58.54 0.17
C ASP A 11 1.07 58.31 1.66
N MET A 12 0.95 57.07 2.15
CA MET A 12 1.28 56.71 3.53
C MET A 12 2.76 56.90 3.82
N VAL A 13 3.63 56.33 2.98
CA VAL A 13 5.09 56.44 3.15
C VAL A 13 5.53 57.90 3.05
N SER A 14 5.00 58.66 2.09
CA SER A 14 5.30 60.09 1.91
C SER A 14 4.99 60.90 3.16
N ASN A 15 3.84 60.66 3.78
CA ASN A 15 3.43 61.37 5.00
C ASN A 15 4.26 60.94 6.21
N THR A 16 4.58 59.65 6.36
CA THR A 16 5.37 59.14 7.48
C THR A 16 6.81 59.67 7.48
N ILE A 17 7.42 59.80 6.30
CA ILE A 17 8.80 60.31 6.18
C ILE A 17 8.86 61.85 6.10
N GLY A 18 7.71 62.54 6.12
CA GLY A 18 7.65 63.99 6.00
C GLY A 18 8.19 64.51 4.64
N MET A 19 7.83 63.81 3.56
CA MET A 19 8.29 64.12 2.22
C MET A 19 7.89 65.55 1.80
N ASP A 20 8.86 66.31 1.31
CA ASP A 20 8.65 67.68 0.83
C ASP A 20 9.14 67.86 -0.61
N LYS A 21 8.20 68.13 -1.52
CA LYS A 21 8.50 68.37 -2.95
C LYS A 21 9.28 69.66 -3.16
N GLY A 22 9.15 70.65 -2.28
CA GLY A 22 9.91 71.91 -2.33
C GLY A 22 11.40 71.72 -2.00
N ARG A 23 11.73 70.68 -1.23
CA ARG A 23 13.10 70.24 -0.94
C ARG A 23 13.69 69.35 -2.04
N GLY A 24 12.87 68.89 -2.98
CA GLY A 24 13.26 67.99 -4.06
C GLY A 24 13.13 66.50 -3.72
N ASP A 25 12.40 66.16 -2.66
CA ASP A 25 12.19 64.77 -2.28
C ASP A 25 11.21 64.08 -3.25
N ASP A 26 11.52 62.83 -3.61
CA ASP A 26 10.61 61.97 -4.38
C ASP A 26 10.64 60.54 -3.84
N VAL A 27 9.54 59.83 -4.05
CA VAL A 27 9.36 58.44 -3.61
C VAL A 27 8.70 57.61 -4.70
N ALA A 28 9.29 56.45 -4.99
CA ALA A 28 8.77 55.48 -5.93
C ALA A 28 8.33 54.22 -5.17
N VAL A 29 7.11 53.77 -5.42
CA VAL A 29 6.59 52.50 -4.91
C VAL A 29 6.53 51.53 -6.08
N VAL A 30 7.28 50.45 -5.96
CA VAL A 30 7.28 49.36 -6.94
C VAL A 30 6.65 48.15 -6.29
N ALA A 31 5.59 47.63 -6.91
CA ALA A 31 5.03 46.34 -6.54
C ALA A 31 5.81 45.25 -7.28
N MET A 32 6.47 44.37 -6.54
CA MET A 32 7.01 43.13 -7.07
C MET A 32 6.25 41.96 -6.46
N ASP A 33 6.11 40.89 -7.25
CA ASP A 33 5.68 39.64 -6.68
C ASP A 33 6.78 39.13 -5.76
N PHE A 34 6.42 38.80 -4.53
CA PHE A 34 7.30 38.00 -3.69
C PHE A 34 7.16 36.58 -4.23
N GLY A 35 7.93 36.28 -5.28
CA GLY A 35 7.93 34.95 -5.88
C GLY A 35 8.00 33.90 -4.79
N GLU A 36 7.28 32.79 -4.99
CA GLU A 36 7.25 31.66 -4.06
C GLU A 36 8.66 31.42 -3.53
N PHE A 37 8.89 31.77 -2.27
CA PHE A 37 10.08 31.33 -1.58
C PHE A 37 10.06 29.82 -1.76
N ASN A 38 11.03 29.25 -2.46
CA ASN A 38 11.02 27.82 -2.82
C ASN A 38 10.94 26.88 -1.59
N GLY A 39 10.92 27.40 -0.36
CA GLY A 39 10.50 26.66 0.84
C GLY A 39 8.98 26.43 0.98
N ALA A 40 8.13 27.02 0.14
CA ALA A 40 6.68 26.74 0.10
C ALA A 40 6.30 25.75 -1.01
N ASN A 41 7.13 25.60 -2.06
CA ASN A 41 6.95 24.58 -3.08
C ASN A 41 7.46 23.20 -2.64
N ASP A 42 8.40 23.12 -1.69
CA ASP A 42 8.73 21.84 -1.06
C ASP A 42 7.53 21.25 -0.29
N ALA A 43 6.68 22.09 0.29
CA ALA A 43 5.48 21.63 1.01
C ALA A 43 4.32 21.17 0.10
N LYS A 44 4.34 21.53 -1.19
CA LYS A 44 3.33 21.09 -2.19
C LYS A 44 3.82 19.95 -3.08
N ALA A 45 5.13 19.80 -3.25
CA ALA A 45 5.72 18.69 -3.99
C ALA A 45 5.53 17.34 -3.28
N GLU A 46 5.33 17.33 -1.96
CA GLU A 46 4.96 16.11 -1.25
C GLU A 46 3.52 15.64 -1.55
N ASP A 47 2.60 16.56 -1.84
CA ASP A 47 1.16 16.24 -2.01
C ASP A 47 0.86 15.46 -3.30
N GLU A 48 1.64 15.68 -4.37
CA GLU A 48 1.45 14.89 -5.62
C GLU A 48 1.82 13.41 -5.44
N GLY A 49 2.80 13.11 -4.59
CA GLY A 49 3.18 11.77 -4.20
C GLY A 49 2.08 11.09 -3.37
N VAL A 50 1.58 11.78 -2.34
CA VAL A 50 0.54 11.22 -1.45
C VAL A 50 -0.78 11.02 -2.20
N VAL A 51 -1.19 11.96 -3.05
CA VAL A 51 -2.42 11.83 -3.85
C VAL A 51 -2.34 10.66 -4.84
N LYS A 52 -1.16 10.39 -5.42
CA LYS A 52 -0.96 9.25 -6.32
C LYS A 52 -1.01 7.90 -5.57
N VAL A 53 -0.43 7.82 -4.38
CA VAL A 53 -0.47 6.62 -3.54
C VAL A 53 -1.89 6.38 -3.03
N LEU A 54 -2.59 7.42 -2.55
CA LEU A 54 -3.99 7.33 -2.11
C LEU A 54 -4.94 6.91 -3.23
N LYS A 55 -4.77 7.46 -4.44
CA LYS A 55 -5.57 7.08 -5.62
C LYS A 55 -5.33 5.63 -6.05
N THR A 56 -4.08 5.16 -5.96
CA THR A 56 -3.72 3.78 -6.31
C THR A 56 -4.22 2.79 -5.25
N THR A 57 -4.04 3.08 -3.96
CA THR A 57 -4.57 2.27 -2.86
C THR A 57 -6.10 2.23 -2.88
N GLY A 58 -6.76 3.35 -3.17
CA GLY A 58 -8.22 3.41 -3.32
C GLY A 58 -8.75 2.50 -4.44
N TYR A 59 -8.04 2.42 -5.57
CA TYR A 59 -8.40 1.51 -6.67
C TYR A 59 -8.27 0.04 -6.26
N ILE A 60 -7.19 -0.33 -5.57
CA ILE A 60 -6.95 -1.71 -5.10
C ILE A 60 -8.04 -2.15 -4.12
N VAL A 61 -8.35 -1.31 -3.13
CA VAL A 61 -9.42 -1.59 -2.15
C VAL A 61 -10.80 -1.65 -2.84
N GLY A 62 -11.05 -0.78 -3.82
CA GLY A 62 -12.27 -0.79 -4.61
C GLY A 62 -12.46 -2.08 -5.41
N VAL A 63 -11.41 -2.57 -6.07
CA VAL A 63 -11.45 -3.85 -6.81
C VAL A 63 -11.65 -5.03 -5.86
N LEU A 64 -10.99 -5.03 -4.70
CA LEU A 64 -11.09 -6.11 -3.71
C LEU A 64 -12.52 -6.18 -3.13
N LEU A 65 -13.14 -5.04 -2.81
CA LEU A 65 -14.55 -5.01 -2.38
C LEU A 65 -15.51 -5.46 -3.48
N LEU A 66 -15.25 -5.10 -4.74
CA LEU A 66 -16.07 -5.55 -5.86
C LEU A 66 -16.01 -7.08 -6.05
N LEU A 67 -14.82 -7.68 -5.90
CA LEU A 67 -14.66 -9.13 -5.94
C LEU A 67 -15.42 -9.84 -4.81
N ILE A 68 -15.38 -9.27 -3.59
CA ILE A 68 -16.15 -9.80 -2.45
C ILE A 68 -17.65 -9.75 -2.74
N VAL A 69 -18.16 -8.65 -3.30
CA VAL A 69 -19.58 -8.52 -3.66
C VAL A 69 -19.98 -9.51 -4.75
N ILE A 70 -19.14 -9.70 -5.77
CA ILE A 70 -19.37 -10.69 -6.83
C ILE A 70 -19.41 -12.11 -6.24
N ALA A 71 -18.44 -12.47 -5.39
CA ALA A 71 -18.41 -13.78 -4.74
C ALA A 71 -19.65 -14.03 -3.85
N LEU A 72 -20.15 -13.00 -3.16
CA LEU A 72 -21.38 -13.10 -2.37
C LEU A 72 -22.63 -13.28 -3.25
N ILE A 73 -22.69 -12.59 -4.39
CA ILE A 73 -23.79 -12.75 -5.37
C ILE A 73 -23.75 -14.15 -5.98
N GLU A 74 -22.59 -14.63 -6.41
CA GLU A 74 -22.42 -15.98 -6.93
C GLU A 74 -22.82 -17.03 -5.89
N MET A 75 -22.32 -16.92 -4.65
CA MET A 75 -22.71 -17.79 -3.54
C MET A 75 -24.23 -17.78 -3.30
N TYR A 76 -24.88 -16.61 -3.34
CA TYR A 76 -26.32 -16.49 -3.14
C TYR A 76 -27.13 -17.10 -4.29
N VAL A 77 -26.67 -16.90 -5.53
CA VAL A 77 -27.32 -17.45 -6.74
C VAL A 77 -27.11 -18.96 -6.83
N ILE A 78 -25.90 -19.46 -6.56
CA ILE A 78 -25.58 -20.90 -6.50
C ILE A 78 -26.42 -21.55 -5.41
N LYS A 79 -26.40 -21.03 -4.17
CA LYS A 79 -27.23 -21.60 -3.08
C LYS A 79 -28.73 -21.61 -3.38
N LYS A 80 -29.23 -20.63 -4.15
CA LYS A 80 -30.64 -20.57 -4.57
C LYS A 80 -30.95 -21.49 -5.76
N ARG A 81 -29.97 -21.74 -6.63
CA ARG A 81 -30.09 -22.69 -7.76
C ARG A 81 -29.92 -24.13 -7.30
N ASP A 82 -29.02 -24.40 -6.36
CA ASP A 82 -28.84 -25.73 -5.76
C ASP A 82 -30.10 -26.14 -5.01
N ALA A 83 -30.74 -25.22 -4.27
CA ALA A 83 -32.03 -25.48 -3.63
C ALA A 83 -33.20 -25.73 -4.63
N ALA A 84 -33.00 -25.47 -5.93
CA ALA A 84 -33.99 -25.70 -6.98
C ALA A 84 -33.59 -26.79 -7.99
N ASN A 85 -32.34 -27.27 -7.95
CA ASN A 85 -31.82 -28.35 -8.81
C ASN A 85 -31.40 -29.60 -7.99
N LEU A 86 -31.59 -29.60 -6.66
CA LEU A 86 -31.24 -30.74 -5.80
C LEU A 86 -32.14 -31.97 -5.97
N ASP A 87 -33.22 -31.88 -6.75
CA ASP A 87 -34.21 -32.97 -6.85
C ASP A 87 -34.05 -33.85 -8.09
N GLU A 88 -33.16 -33.60 -9.06
CA GLU A 88 -33.23 -34.39 -10.30
C GLU A 88 -31.95 -34.85 -11.04
N ASP A 89 -30.69 -34.55 -10.67
CA ASP A 89 -29.54 -35.20 -11.35
C ASP A 89 -28.16 -34.95 -10.67
N PHE A 90 -28.01 -35.31 -9.39
CA PHE A 90 -26.68 -35.57 -8.81
C PHE A 90 -26.47 -37.07 -8.73
N ASP A 91 -25.92 -37.63 -9.82
CA ASP A 91 -25.51 -39.04 -9.88
C ASP A 91 -24.20 -39.19 -9.08
N GLU A 92 -24.34 -39.30 -7.74
CA GLU A 92 -23.25 -39.48 -6.76
C GLU A 92 -22.26 -40.59 -7.18
N ASP A 93 -22.73 -41.59 -7.91
CA ASP A 93 -21.95 -42.73 -8.37
C ASP A 93 -20.86 -42.32 -9.40
N ALA A 94 -21.12 -41.32 -10.25
CA ALA A 94 -20.17 -40.87 -11.27
C ALA A 94 -19.04 -40.00 -10.69
N GLU A 95 -19.32 -39.25 -9.62
CA GLU A 95 -18.31 -38.43 -8.93
C GLU A 95 -17.41 -39.30 -8.05
N ILE A 96 -17.96 -40.32 -7.39
CA ILE A 96 -17.19 -41.28 -6.59
C ILE A 96 -16.22 -42.08 -7.47
N ASP A 97 -16.62 -42.50 -8.67
CA ASP A 97 -15.71 -43.18 -9.61
C ASP A 97 -14.57 -42.28 -10.11
N LEU A 98 -14.83 -40.98 -10.30
CA LEU A 98 -13.80 -40.01 -10.68
C LEU A 98 -12.81 -39.76 -9.53
N ILE A 99 -13.31 -39.67 -8.29
CA ILE A 99 -12.48 -39.50 -7.09
C ILE A 99 -11.62 -40.73 -6.85
N ASN A 100 -12.18 -41.94 -6.95
CA ASN A 100 -11.44 -43.19 -6.78
C ASN A 100 -10.31 -43.32 -7.81
N LYS A 101 -10.60 -43.00 -9.08
CA LYS A 101 -9.59 -43.04 -10.15
C LYS A 101 -8.46 -42.02 -9.93
N LYS A 102 -8.80 -40.82 -9.45
CA LYS A 102 -7.82 -39.77 -9.14
C LYS A 102 -7.00 -40.11 -7.89
N LEU A 103 -7.61 -40.78 -6.90
CA LEU A 103 -6.93 -41.22 -5.69
C LEU A 103 -5.93 -42.34 -5.98
N GLU A 104 -6.29 -43.29 -6.85
CA GLU A 104 -5.40 -44.37 -7.29
C GLU A 104 -4.22 -43.85 -8.13
N GLU A 105 -4.45 -42.83 -8.96
CA GLU A 105 -3.39 -42.15 -9.73
C GLU A 105 -2.46 -41.32 -8.82
N MET A 106 -3.03 -40.66 -7.80
CA MET A 106 -2.27 -39.89 -6.81
C MET A 106 -1.46 -40.80 -5.87
N GLU A 107 -2.01 -41.96 -5.47
CA GLU A 107 -1.29 -42.95 -4.68
C GLU A 107 -0.15 -43.59 -5.46
N LYS A 108 -0.37 -43.90 -6.74
CA LYS A 108 0.68 -44.40 -7.62
C LYS A 108 1.79 -43.38 -7.85
N ASN A 109 1.45 -42.10 -7.99
CA ASN A 109 2.45 -41.03 -8.09
C ASN A 109 3.18 -40.80 -6.76
N ARG A 110 2.49 -40.86 -5.62
CA ARG A 110 3.09 -40.75 -4.28
C ARG A 110 4.11 -41.85 -4.01
N ILE A 111 3.82 -43.08 -4.45
CA ILE A 111 4.75 -44.22 -4.33
C ILE A 111 5.93 -44.08 -5.31
N ALA A 112 5.73 -43.45 -6.48
CA ALA A 112 6.77 -43.24 -7.48
C ALA A 112 7.71 -42.06 -7.14
N GLU A 113 7.22 -41.05 -6.42
CA GLU A 113 7.97 -39.83 -6.11
C GLU A 113 8.67 -39.85 -4.74
N GLY A 114 8.62 -40.96 -4.00
CA GLY A 114 9.51 -41.22 -2.87
C GLY A 114 9.33 -40.26 -1.70
N ASP A 115 8.45 -40.64 -0.76
CA ASP A 115 8.46 -40.30 0.67
C ASP A 115 9.49 -39.23 1.09
N GLU A 116 9.11 -37.95 0.92
CA GLU A 116 9.57 -36.89 1.81
C GLU A 116 8.38 -36.57 2.70
N GLU A 117 8.43 -37.18 3.87
CA GLU A 117 7.54 -36.99 5.00
C GLU A 117 7.40 -35.48 5.29
N ASP A 118 6.25 -34.89 4.95
CA ASP A 118 5.72 -33.67 5.58
C ASP A 118 5.39 -33.99 7.05
N GLU A 119 6.38 -34.43 7.83
CA GLU A 119 6.31 -34.37 9.27
C GLU A 119 6.39 -32.91 9.67
N ASN A 120 5.36 -32.48 10.39
CA ASN A 120 5.19 -31.16 10.95
C ASN A 120 6.46 -30.72 11.72
N ILE A 121 7.43 -30.11 11.04
CA ILE A 121 8.66 -29.65 11.67
C ILE A 121 8.28 -28.63 12.73
N THR A 122 8.61 -28.95 13.97
CA THR A 122 8.34 -28.05 15.09
C THR A 122 9.36 -26.91 15.07
N LEU A 123 9.00 -25.75 15.61
CA LEU A 123 9.92 -24.59 15.72
C LEU A 123 11.26 -24.96 16.37
N GLU A 124 11.30 -25.96 17.24
CA GLU A 124 12.53 -26.47 17.86
C GLU A 124 13.47 -27.16 16.86
N GLU A 125 12.90 -27.89 15.90
CA GLU A 125 13.64 -28.60 14.87
C GLU A 125 14.19 -27.63 13.83
N GLU A 126 13.43 -26.60 13.45
CA GLU A 126 13.90 -25.51 12.61
C GLU A 126 15.10 -24.77 13.23
N VAL A 127 15.03 -24.46 14.53
CA VAL A 127 16.15 -23.81 15.26
C VAL A 127 17.38 -24.71 15.29
N LYS A 128 17.19 -26.03 15.44
CA LYS A 128 18.28 -27.01 15.44
C LYS A 128 18.92 -27.15 14.06
N ILE A 129 18.12 -27.18 13.00
CA ILE A 129 18.62 -27.21 11.62
C ILE A 129 19.40 -25.94 11.33
N TYR A 130 18.82 -24.77 11.62
CA TYR A 130 19.47 -23.48 11.41
C TYR A 130 20.82 -23.37 12.14
N ALA A 131 20.88 -23.86 13.39
CA ALA A 131 22.12 -23.87 14.16
C ALA A 131 23.17 -24.84 13.61
N SER A 132 22.71 -25.95 13.01
CA SER A 132 23.58 -26.96 12.39
C SER A 132 24.10 -26.51 11.02
N GLU A 133 23.30 -25.77 10.26
CA GLU A 133 23.67 -25.18 8.97
C GLU A 133 24.58 -23.95 9.13
N ASN A 134 24.42 -23.19 10.22
CA ASN A 134 25.13 -21.92 10.46
C ASN A 134 25.88 -21.89 11.79
N PRO A 135 26.84 -22.81 12.03
CA PRO A 135 27.53 -22.92 13.32
C PRO A 135 28.37 -21.68 13.66
N GLU A 136 28.94 -21.00 12.66
CA GLU A 136 29.75 -19.78 12.88
C GLU A 136 28.89 -18.63 13.42
N GLN A 137 27.72 -18.40 12.84
CA GLN A 137 26.80 -17.33 13.24
C GLN A 137 26.23 -17.59 14.65
N VAL A 138 25.90 -18.85 14.95
CA VAL A 138 25.46 -19.23 16.30
C VAL A 138 26.57 -19.04 17.33
N THR A 139 27.80 -19.40 16.97
CA THR A 139 28.96 -19.22 17.86
C THR A 139 29.24 -17.75 18.14
N GLU A 140 29.14 -16.88 17.12
CA GLU A 140 29.29 -15.44 17.30
C GLU A 140 28.21 -14.85 18.22
N LEU A 141 26.97 -15.29 18.06
CA LEU A 141 25.84 -14.86 18.89
C LEU A 141 26.05 -15.28 20.37
N ILE A 142 26.48 -16.52 20.60
CA ILE A 142 26.81 -17.03 21.94
C ILE A 142 27.99 -16.26 22.53
N ASN A 143 29.04 -15.99 21.74
CA ASN A 143 30.23 -15.28 22.21
C ASN A 143 29.94 -13.81 22.53
N LYS A 144 29.05 -13.16 21.77
CA LYS A 144 28.59 -11.80 22.05
C LYS A 144 27.78 -11.74 23.36
N TRP A 145 26.98 -12.76 23.64
CA TRP A 145 26.21 -12.84 24.89
C TRP A 145 27.06 -13.22 26.11
N LEU A 146 28.13 -14.02 25.91
CA LEU A 146 29.08 -14.38 26.97
C LEU A 146 30.08 -13.27 27.31
N ASN A 147 30.34 -12.35 26.38
CA ASN A 147 31.26 -11.22 26.56
C ASN A 147 30.56 -9.91 26.94
N ASP A 148 29.21 -9.89 27.02
CA ASP A 148 28.44 -8.86 27.72
C ASP A 148 28.44 -9.16 29.23
#